data_AF-A0A1E5GVU0-F1
#
_entry.id   AF-A0A1E5GVU0-F1
#
_cell.length_a   1.000
_cell.length_b   1.000
_cell.length_c   1.000
_cell.angle_alpha   90.00
_cell.angle_beta   90.00
_cell.angle_gamma   90.00
#
_symmetry.space_group_name_H-M   'P 1'
#
loop_
_entity.id
_entity.type
_entity.pdbx_description
1 polymer ?
#
loop_
_entity_poly.entity_id
_entity_poly.type
_entity_poly.pdbx_seq_one_letter_code
_entity_poly.pdbx_strand_id
1 'polypeptide(L)'
;MITDIIGALANLTSLILWIPQAKTTWKNRNDPQALAGVSIGTQMLVGVNTVLWCIYGVMINNVWLPLGTIIILPLASLTIFLKKKSDKRKKIVVNEEKETWFTFADYRRLAPENKELCLKAIYTTDFGQQVSAGLLNWESYEEMNELDKMFWNKDLWLEKYCV
;
A
#
# COMPACT_ATOMS: atom_id res chain seq x y z
N MET A 1 -48.70 3.29 -0.82
CA MET A 1 -48.70 2.15 0.11
C MET A 1 -47.83 0.99 -0.39
N ILE A 2 -48.17 0.28 -1.48
CA ILE A 2 -47.31 -0.81 -2.00
C ILE A 2 -45.95 -0.30 -2.48
N THR A 3 -45.93 0.84 -3.18
CA THR A 3 -44.71 1.52 -3.64
C THR A 3 -43.77 1.90 -2.49
N ASP A 4 -44.33 2.33 -1.36
CA ASP A 4 -43.56 2.74 -0.18
C ASP A 4 -42.96 1.52 0.53
N ILE A 5 -43.70 0.42 0.62
CA ILE A 5 -43.21 -0.85 1.18
C ILE A 5 -42.07 -1.41 0.32
N ILE A 6 -42.25 -1.45 -1.01
CA ILE A 6 -41.22 -1.91 -1.95
C ILE A 6 -40.00 -0.98 -1.88
N GLY A 7 -40.22 0.33 -1.84
CA GLY A 7 -39.15 1.33 -1.70
C GLY A 7 -38.36 1.15 -0.41
N ALA A 8 -39.03 0.95 0.73
CA ALA A 8 -38.38 0.69 2.00
C ALA A 8 -37.58 -0.62 1.99
N LEU A 9 -38.15 -1.70 1.44
CA LEU A 9 -37.46 -2.99 1.35
C LEU A 9 -36.25 -2.93 0.41
N ALA A 10 -36.36 -2.26 -0.73
CA ALA A 10 -35.25 -2.06 -1.67
C ALA A 10 -34.10 -1.26 -1.04
N ASN A 11 -34.43 -0.25 -0.23
CA ASN A 11 -33.43 0.49 0.54
C ASN A 11 -32.76 -0.39 1.60
N LEU A 12 -33.55 -1.15 2.36
CA LEU A 12 -33.02 -2.03 3.40
C LEU A 12 -32.07 -3.10 2.82
N THR A 13 -32.45 -3.74 1.73
CA THR A 13 -31.59 -4.74 1.06
C THR A 13 -30.32 -4.09 0.52
N SER A 14 -30.43 -2.90 -0.07
CA SER A 14 -29.25 -2.13 -0.51
C SER A 14 -28.30 -1.87 0.65
N LEU A 15 -28.78 -1.46 1.82
CA LEU A 15 -27.94 -1.24 2.99
C LEU A 15 -27.23 -2.53 3.45
N ILE A 16 -27.97 -3.64 3.54
CA ILE A 16 -27.44 -4.93 3.97
C ILE A 16 -26.31 -5.40 3.03
N LEU A 17 -26.45 -5.18 1.72
CA LEU A 17 -25.43 -5.54 0.74
C LEU A 17 -24.10 -4.82 0.95
N TRP A 18 -24.12 -3.59 1.47
CA TRP A 18 -22.91 -2.81 1.70
C TRP A 18 -22.20 -3.12 3.03
N ILE A 19 -22.88 -3.73 4.00
CA ILE A 19 -22.31 -4.04 5.33
C ILE A 19 -21.04 -4.93 5.24
N PRO A 20 -21.02 -6.05 4.49
CA PRO A 20 -19.83 -6.89 4.39
C PRO A 20 -18.63 -6.14 3.80
N GLN A 21 -18.87 -5.32 2.77
CA GLN A 21 -17.83 -4.54 2.12
C GLN A 21 -17.29 -3.43 3.03
N ALA A 22 -18.17 -2.76 3.76
CA ALA A 22 -17.81 -1.79 4.80
C ALA A 22 -16.91 -2.42 5.87
N LYS A 23 -17.35 -3.55 6.42
CA LYS A 23 -16.66 -4.28 7.50
C LYS A 23 -15.28 -4.76 7.07
N THR A 24 -15.17 -5.36 5.88
CA THR A 24 -13.90 -5.86 5.35
C THR A 24 -12.93 -4.72 5.09
N THR A 25 -13.39 -3.63 4.47
CA THR A 25 -12.56 -2.44 4.20
C THR A 25 -12.05 -1.82 5.50
N TRP A 26 -12.92 -1.71 6.51
CA TRP A 26 -12.55 -1.14 7.81
C TRP A 26 -11.58 -2.02 8.60
N LYS A 27 -11.78 -3.34 8.57
CA LYS A 27 -10.90 -4.32 9.22
C LYS A 27 -9.49 -4.28 8.61
N ASN A 28 -9.41 -4.19 7.28
CA ASN A 28 -8.16 -4.23 6.53
C ASN A 28 -7.55 -2.85 6.25
N ARG A 29 -8.02 -1.79 6.93
CA ARG A 29 -7.62 -0.39 6.68
C ARG A 29 -6.11 -0.10 6.78
N ASN A 30 -5.37 -0.95 7.48
CA ASN A 30 -3.93 -0.81 7.70
C ASN A 30 -3.11 -1.82 6.89
N ASP A 31 -3.75 -2.69 6.11
CA ASP A 31 -3.09 -3.71 5.30
C ASP A 31 -3.18 -3.32 3.80
N PRO A 32 -2.07 -2.82 3.21
CA PRO A 32 -2.05 -2.44 1.80
C PRO A 32 -2.21 -3.62 0.84
N GLN A 33 -1.82 -4.83 1.24
CA GLN A 33 -1.97 -6.02 0.41
C GLN A 33 -3.43 -6.47 0.37
N ALA A 34 -4.10 -6.52 1.52
CA ALA A 34 -5.52 -6.87 1.59
C ALA A 34 -6.42 -5.87 0.86
N LEU A 35 -6.02 -4.59 0.75
CA LEU A 35 -6.72 -3.56 -0.02
C LEU A 35 -6.24 -3.43 -1.47
N ALA A 36 -5.32 -4.28 -1.94
CA ALA A 36 -4.77 -4.19 -3.30
C ALA A 36 -5.83 -4.43 -4.38
N GLY A 37 -6.79 -5.32 -4.13
CA GLY A 37 -7.87 -5.65 -5.06
C GLY A 37 -8.97 -4.58 -5.18
N VAL A 38 -8.95 -3.53 -4.35
CA VAL A 38 -9.96 -2.47 -4.40
C VAL A 38 -9.56 -1.39 -5.41
N SER A 39 -10.30 -1.33 -6.52
CA SER A 39 -10.12 -0.30 -7.55
C SER A 39 -10.73 1.04 -7.12
N ILE A 40 -9.89 2.08 -7.09
CA ILE A 40 -10.34 3.46 -6.84
C ILE A 40 -11.30 3.91 -7.96
N GLY A 41 -11.02 3.55 -9.21
CA GLY A 41 -11.87 3.92 -10.36
C GLY A 41 -13.29 3.36 -10.22
N THR A 42 -13.42 2.11 -9.78
CA THR A 42 -14.74 1.51 -9.50
C THR A 42 -15.48 2.26 -8.39
N GLN A 43 -14.79 2.64 -7.31
CA GLN A 43 -15.41 3.40 -6.23
C GLN A 43 -15.82 4.82 -6.67
N MET A 44 -15.06 5.45 -7.57
CA MET A 44 -15.47 6.74 -8.16
C MET A 44 -16.71 6.59 -9.04
N LEU A 45 -16.78 5.54 -9.87
CA LEU A 45 -17.96 5.25 -10.69
C LEU A 45 -19.20 5.00 -9.83
N VAL A 46 -19.05 4.26 -8.73
CA VAL A 46 -20.11 4.09 -7.72
C VAL A 46 -20.55 5.45 -7.18
N GLY A 47 -19.61 6.33 -6.82
CA GLY A 47 -19.91 7.67 -6.35
C GLY A 47 -20.70 8.51 -7.36
N VAL A 48 -20.23 8.58 -8.61
CA VAL A 48 -20.91 9.31 -9.71
C VAL A 48 -22.30 8.74 -9.96
N ASN A 49 -22.42 7.41 -10.08
CA ASN A 49 -23.70 6.74 -10.26
C ASN A 49 -24.67 7.08 -9.11
N THR A 50 -24.18 7.07 -7.87
CA THR A 50 -24.96 7.40 -6.67
C THR A 50 -25.48 8.84 -6.72
N VAL A 51 -24.65 9.80 -7.14
CA VAL A 51 -25.06 11.21 -7.32
C VAL A 51 -26.12 11.35 -8.41
N LEU A 52 -25.95 10.66 -9.55
CA LEU A 52 -26.94 10.68 -10.64
C LEU A 52 -28.29 10.14 -10.18
N TRP A 53 -28.30 9.05 -9.40
CA TRP A 53 -29.53 8.50 -8.82
C TRP A 53 -30.20 9.45 -7.82
N CYS A 54 -29.43 10.18 -7.00
CA CYS A 54 -29.99 11.23 -6.14
C CYS A 54 -30.70 12.32 -6.95
N ILE A 55 -30.02 12.85 -7.98
CA ILE A 55 -30.58 13.91 -8.85
C ILE A 55 -31.86 13.40 -9.50
N TYR A 56 -31.82 12.20 -10.07
CA TYR A 56 -32.96 11.57 -10.72
C TYR A 56 -34.14 11.38 -9.75
N GLY A 57 -33.89 10.86 -8.54
CA GLY A 57 -34.91 10.66 -7.52
C GLY A 57 -35.61 11.95 -7.09
N VAL A 58 -34.84 13.05 -6.96
CA VAL A 58 -35.39 14.38 -6.68
C VAL A 58 -36.24 14.88 -7.86
N MET A 59 -35.78 14.72 -9.10
CA MET A 59 -36.53 15.16 -10.29
C MET A 59 -37.90 14.48 -10.43
N ILE A 60 -38.02 13.22 -10.01
CA ILE A 60 -39.28 12.47 -10.06
C ILE A 60 -40.09 12.57 -8.74
N ASN A 61 -39.69 13.43 -7.81
CA ASN A 61 -40.29 13.58 -6.47
C ASN A 61 -40.40 12.26 -5.67
N ASN A 62 -39.47 11.33 -5.88
CA ASN A 62 -39.45 10.05 -5.19
C ASN A 62 -38.31 10.00 -4.17
N VAL A 63 -38.67 10.22 -2.90
CA VAL A 63 -37.74 10.24 -1.77
C VAL A 63 -37.08 8.91 -1.48
N TRP A 64 -37.65 7.78 -1.91
CA TRP A 64 -37.08 6.45 -1.65
C TRP A 64 -35.82 6.17 -2.47
N LEU A 65 -35.68 6.80 -3.64
CA LEU A 65 -34.51 6.62 -4.51
C LEU A 65 -33.24 7.28 -3.93
N PRO A 66 -33.28 8.56 -3.48
CA PRO A 66 -32.14 9.20 -2.83
C PRO A 66 -31.85 8.69 -1.41
N LEU A 67 -32.81 8.05 -0.74
CA LEU A 67 -32.62 7.65 0.66
C LEU A 67 -31.54 6.56 0.80
N GLY A 68 -31.52 5.59 -0.12
CA GLY A 68 -30.56 4.49 -0.10
C GLY A 68 -29.15 4.91 -0.50
N THR A 69 -29.05 5.95 -1.31
CA THR A 69 -27.78 6.47 -1.82
C THR A 69 -27.04 7.32 -0.79
N ILE A 70 -27.73 7.87 0.22
CA ILE A 70 -27.14 8.64 1.33
C ILE A 70 -26.08 7.85 2.08
N ILE A 71 -26.20 6.52 2.17
CA ILE A 71 -25.24 5.67 2.87
C ILE A 71 -24.12 5.17 1.94
N ILE A 72 -24.42 4.98 0.65
CA ILE A 72 -23.46 4.48 -0.34
C ILE A 72 -22.36 5.52 -0.59
N LEU A 73 -22.72 6.81 -0.68
CA LEU A 73 -21.75 7.87 -1.00
C LEU A 73 -20.65 8.04 0.08
N PRO A 74 -20.97 8.12 1.39
CA PRO A 74 -19.97 8.09 2.46
C PRO A 74 -19.12 6.83 2.44
N LEU A 75 -19.72 5.67 2.16
CA LEU A 75 -19.02 4.38 2.11
C LEU A 75 -17.98 4.31 0.98
N ALA A 76 -18.36 4.72 -0.23
CA ALA A 76 -17.45 4.82 -1.36
C ALA A 76 -16.31 5.81 -1.06
N SER A 77 -16.66 6.97 -0.48
CA SER A 77 -15.68 7.99 -0.10
C SER A 77 -14.70 7.50 0.96
N LEU A 78 -15.18 6.82 1.99
CA LEU A 78 -14.37 6.22 3.05
C LEU A 78 -13.42 5.16 2.47
N THR A 79 -13.92 4.31 1.57
CA THR A 79 -13.12 3.28 0.89
C THR A 79 -11.98 3.90 0.09
N ILE A 80 -12.26 4.96 -0.69
CA ILE A 80 -11.24 5.71 -1.43
C ILE A 80 -10.21 6.32 -0.49
N PHE A 81 -10.65 6.94 0.60
CA PHE A 81 -9.76 7.56 1.58
C PHE A 81 -8.83 6.53 2.24
N LEU A 82 -9.37 5.42 2.73
CA LEU A 82 -8.60 4.36 3.36
C LEU A 82 -7.61 3.73 2.39
N LYS A 83 -8.02 3.50 1.13
CA LYS A 83 -7.15 2.99 0.08
C LYS A 83 -5.98 3.93 -0.20
N LYS A 84 -6.25 5.23 -0.42
CA LYS A 84 -5.19 6.23 -0.64
C LYS A 84 -4.23 6.33 0.55
N LYS A 85 -4.75 6.28 1.78
CA LYS A 85 -3.92 6.29 3.00
C LYS A 85 -3.03 5.06 3.08
N SER A 86 -3.57 3.88 2.76
CA SER A 86 -2.82 2.62 2.78
C SER A 86 -1.74 2.58 1.69
N ASP A 87 -2.07 3.02 0.47
CA ASP A 87 -1.11 3.09 -0.64
C ASP A 87 0.04 4.08 -0.34
N LYS A 88 -0.25 5.23 0.31
CA LYS A 88 0.78 6.16 0.76
C LYS A 88 1.74 5.50 1.76
N ARG A 89 1.22 4.72 2.72
CA ARG A 89 2.07 3.97 3.66
C ARG A 89 2.91 2.92 2.96
N LYS A 90 2.34 2.15 2.03
CA LYS A 90 3.09 1.18 1.23
C LYS A 90 4.26 1.84 0.50
N LYS A 91 4.04 3.02 -0.10
CA LYS A 91 5.11 3.78 -0.75
C LYS A 91 6.19 4.25 0.22
N ILE A 92 5.80 4.70 1.43
CA ILE A 92 6.76 5.10 2.46
C ILE A 92 7.61 3.91 2.89
N VAL A 93 6.98 2.78 3.25
CA VAL A 93 7.70 1.56 3.66
C VAL A 93 8.62 1.07 2.55
N VAL A 94 8.16 1.02 1.29
CA VAL A 94 9.01 0.62 0.15
C VAL A 94 10.16 1.60 -0.09
N ASN A 95 9.94 2.91 0.13
CA ASN A 95 11.01 3.90 -0.03
C ASN A 95 12.03 3.85 1.10
N GLU A 96 11.58 3.68 2.35
CA GLU A 96 12.41 3.44 3.52
C GLU A 96 13.22 2.14 3.32
N GLU A 97 12.58 1.07 2.86
CA GLU A 97 13.25 -0.17 2.49
C GLU A 97 14.33 0.12 1.43
N LYS A 98 13.98 0.81 0.33
CA LYS A 98 14.92 1.17 -0.76
C LYS A 98 16.09 2.02 -0.27
N GLU A 99 15.88 2.92 0.67
CA GLU A 99 16.94 3.72 1.29
C GLU A 99 17.83 2.87 2.21
N THR A 100 17.29 1.80 2.81
CA THR A 100 18.03 0.75 3.53
C THR A 100 18.58 -0.39 2.66
N TRP A 101 18.44 -0.31 1.33
CA TRP A 101 19.09 -1.24 0.42
C TRP A 101 20.30 -0.55 -0.21
N PHE A 102 21.50 -1.01 0.14
CA PHE A 102 22.72 -0.61 -0.55
C PHE A 102 22.89 -1.51 -1.79
N THR A 103 22.80 -0.92 -2.99
CA THR A 103 22.90 -1.73 -4.21
C THR A 103 24.37 -2.07 -4.51
N PHE A 104 24.63 -3.22 -5.15
CA PHE A 104 25.98 -3.55 -5.60
C PHE A 104 26.53 -2.54 -6.61
N ALA A 105 25.65 -1.91 -7.40
CA ALA A 105 26.03 -0.79 -8.26
C ALA A 105 26.58 0.40 -7.46
N ASP A 106 25.97 0.72 -6.32
CA ASP A 106 26.45 1.76 -5.41
C ASP A 106 27.76 1.34 -4.70
N TYR A 107 27.89 0.07 -4.32
CA TYR A 107 29.16 -0.49 -3.80
C TYR A 107 30.30 -0.37 -4.82
N ARG A 108 30.05 -0.71 -6.10
CA ARG A 108 31.08 -0.69 -7.14
C ARG A 108 31.61 0.72 -7.41
N ARG A 109 30.75 1.73 -7.22
CA ARG A 109 31.04 3.16 -7.38
C ARG A 109 31.81 3.77 -6.20
N LEU A 110 31.94 3.08 -5.06
CA LEU A 110 32.76 3.56 -3.94
C LEU A 110 34.24 3.62 -4.31
N ALA A 111 34.96 4.57 -3.70
CA ALA A 111 36.41 4.59 -3.73
C ALA A 111 36.99 3.31 -3.09
N PRO A 112 38.19 2.84 -3.49
CA PRO A 112 38.78 1.59 -2.99
C PRO A 112 38.87 1.54 -1.45
N GLU A 113 39.22 2.65 -0.83
CA GLU A 113 39.32 2.81 0.63
C GLU A 113 37.96 2.61 1.33
N ASN A 114 36.90 3.14 0.73
CA ASN A 114 35.52 3.03 1.25
C ASN A 114 34.92 1.63 1.03
N LYS A 115 35.37 0.92 -0.01
CA LYS A 115 34.99 -0.49 -0.24
C LYS A 115 35.47 -1.37 0.91
N GLU A 116 36.72 -1.20 1.33
CA GLU A 116 37.32 -1.99 2.42
C GLU A 116 36.62 -1.74 3.78
N LEU A 117 36.25 -0.49 4.05
CA LEU A 117 35.43 -0.11 5.22
C LEU A 117 34.03 -0.73 5.18
N CYS A 118 33.38 -0.67 4.02
CA CYS A 118 32.07 -1.29 3.82
C CYS A 118 32.15 -2.81 4.05
N LEU A 119 33.18 -3.47 3.53
CA LEU A 119 33.46 -4.90 3.73
C LEU A 119 33.66 -5.25 5.20
N LYS A 120 34.49 -4.50 5.93
CA LYS A 120 34.70 -4.71 7.38
C LYS A 120 33.40 -4.56 8.15
N ALA A 121 32.56 -3.61 7.76
CA ALA A 121 31.24 -3.46 8.37
C ALA A 121 30.38 -4.72 8.13
N ILE A 122 30.40 -5.33 6.93
CA ILE A 122 29.59 -6.54 6.59
C ILE A 122 29.85 -7.66 7.58
N TYR A 123 31.12 -7.95 7.83
CA TYR A 123 31.53 -8.99 8.76
C TYR A 123 31.14 -8.73 10.23
N THR A 124 30.86 -7.47 10.60
CA THR A 124 30.43 -7.12 11.97
C THR A 124 28.92 -7.24 12.21
N THR A 125 28.12 -7.49 11.17
CA THR A 125 26.67 -7.69 11.30
C THR A 125 26.32 -9.14 11.62
N ASP A 126 25.17 -9.38 12.25
CA ASP A 126 24.66 -10.74 12.52
C ASP A 126 24.55 -11.59 11.23
N PHE A 127 24.28 -10.94 10.08
CA PHE A 127 24.30 -11.58 8.77
C PHE A 127 25.71 -12.04 8.36
N GLY A 128 26.71 -11.16 8.51
CA GLY A 128 28.12 -11.49 8.22
C GLY A 128 28.72 -12.52 9.17
N GLN A 129 28.17 -12.67 10.39
CA GLN A 129 28.55 -13.73 11.32
C GLN A 129 27.89 -15.09 10.97
N GLN A 130 26.69 -15.08 10.39
CA GLN A 130 25.98 -16.28 9.96
C GLN A 130 26.55 -16.84 8.64
N VAL A 131 27.03 -15.99 7.75
CA VAL A 131 27.69 -16.41 6.51
C VAL A 131 29.18 -16.58 6.82
N SER A 132 29.65 -17.84 6.91
CA SER A 132 31.06 -18.10 7.21
C SER A 132 31.96 -17.38 6.22
N ALA A 133 33.06 -16.78 6.69
CA ALA A 133 33.96 -15.99 5.87
C ALA A 133 34.54 -16.74 4.66
N GLY A 134 34.46 -18.08 4.63
CA GLY A 134 34.84 -18.94 3.51
C GLY A 134 33.73 -19.26 2.49
N LEU A 135 32.47 -18.92 2.77
CA LEU A 135 31.33 -19.09 1.84
C LEU A 135 31.01 -17.80 1.05
N LEU A 136 31.46 -16.64 1.53
CA LEU A 136 31.50 -15.41 0.73
C LEU A 136 32.67 -15.53 -0.27
N ASN A 137 32.42 -16.16 -1.43
CA ASN A 137 33.39 -16.17 -2.51
C ASN A 137 33.34 -14.83 -3.25
N TRP A 138 34.31 -13.96 -2.99
CA TRP A 138 34.35 -12.57 -3.46
C TRP A 138 34.46 -12.42 -4.98
N GLU A 139 35.06 -13.39 -5.66
CA GLU A 139 35.05 -13.47 -7.13
C GLU A 139 33.62 -13.64 -7.67
N SER A 140 32.74 -14.32 -6.92
CA SER A 140 31.31 -14.47 -7.28
C SER A 140 30.52 -13.17 -7.09
N TYR A 141 30.93 -12.28 -6.17
CA TYR A 141 30.30 -10.98 -5.97
C TYR A 141 30.65 -9.96 -7.06
N GLU A 142 31.83 -10.04 -7.68
CA GLU A 142 32.15 -9.22 -8.86
C GLU A 142 31.40 -9.68 -10.12
N GLU A 143 30.93 -10.93 -10.14
CA GLU A 143 30.12 -11.54 -11.19
C GLU A 143 28.60 -11.41 -10.96
N MET A 144 28.16 -10.94 -9.78
CA MET A 144 26.74 -10.71 -9.48
C MET A 144 26.16 -9.56 -10.31
N ASN A 145 24.91 -9.74 -10.72
CA ASN A 145 24.24 -8.82 -11.63
C ASN A 145 23.82 -7.55 -10.87
N GLU A 146 23.65 -6.42 -11.56
CA GLU A 146 23.23 -5.14 -10.95
C GLU A 146 21.84 -5.23 -10.27
N LEU A 147 21.10 -6.31 -10.53
CA LEU A 147 19.81 -6.62 -9.94
C LEU A 147 19.91 -7.29 -8.56
N ASP A 148 21.08 -7.82 -8.20
CA ASP A 148 21.31 -8.43 -6.89
C ASP A 148 21.39 -7.34 -5.82
N LYS A 149 20.67 -7.52 -4.70
CA LYS A 149 20.54 -6.52 -3.64
C LYS A 149 21.16 -7.03 -2.35
N MET A 150 22.06 -6.24 -1.77
CA MET A 150 22.60 -6.48 -0.43
C MET A 150 21.78 -5.66 0.59
N PHE A 151 21.33 -6.31 1.66
CA PHE A 151 20.59 -5.64 2.74
C PHE A 151 21.59 -4.82 3.59
N TRP A 152 21.41 -3.49 3.65
CA TRP A 152 22.30 -2.64 4.45
C TRP A 152 21.66 -1.32 4.88
N ASN A 153 21.49 -1.10 6.18
CA ASN A 153 20.99 0.18 6.70
C ASN A 153 22.00 1.31 6.41
N LYS A 154 21.66 2.19 5.47
CA LYS A 154 22.47 3.29 4.97
C LYS A 154 22.79 4.34 6.03
N ASP A 155 21.85 4.62 6.94
CA ASP A 155 22.01 5.63 7.99
C ASP A 155 23.06 5.19 9.02
N LEU A 156 23.03 3.91 9.40
CA LEU A 156 24.05 3.29 10.24
C LEU A 156 25.46 3.33 9.62
N TRP A 157 25.56 3.31 8.29
CA TRP A 157 26.84 3.43 7.59
C TRP A 157 27.37 4.87 7.60
N LEU A 158 26.50 5.83 7.26
CA LEU A 158 26.86 7.25 7.25
C LEU A 158 27.27 7.74 8.65
N GLU A 159 26.53 7.35 9.68
CA GLU A 159 26.80 7.75 11.07
C GLU A 159 28.13 7.18 11.60
N LYS A 160 28.51 5.97 11.18
CA LYS A 160 29.66 5.25 11.73
C LYS A 160 30.97 5.46 10.95
N TYR A 161 30.90 5.82 9.67
CA TYR A 161 32.07 5.83 8.78
C TYR A 161 32.21 7.08 7.90
N CYS A 162 31.25 8.00 7.86
CA CYS A 162 31.35 9.27 7.11
C CYS A 162 31.53 10.49 8.01
N VAL A 163 32.32 10.36 9.09
CA VAL A 163 32.83 11.50 9.88
C VAL A 163 34.25 11.82 9.45
#